data_AF-A0AAW9RKY9-F1
#
_entry.id   AF-A0AAW9RKY9-F1
#
_cell.length_a   1.000
_cell.length_b   1.000
_cell.length_c   1.000
_cell.angle_alpha   90.00
_cell.angle_beta   90.00
_cell.angle_gamma   90.00
#
_symmetry.space_group_name_H-M   'P 1'
#
loop_
_entity.id
_entity.type
_entity.pdbx_description
1 polymer ?
#
loop_
_entity_poly.entity_id
_entity_poly.type
_entity_poly.pdbx_seq_one_letter_code
_entity_poly.pdbx_strand_id
1 'polypeptide(L)'
;MNARLLIVLIVLVAVIGSALGVVYARHDSRRQAVRLGELENERDALIAEWSRLQLEQAFLADAGQVESRARDDLRMQSPESVNILVVRP
;
A
#
# COMPACT_ATOMS: atom_id res chain seq x y z
N MET A 1 18.18 -49.71 -36.59
CA MET A 1 16.80 -49.71 -36.07
C MET A 1 16.72 -49.06 -34.67
N ASN A 2 17.65 -49.37 -33.77
CA ASN A 2 17.65 -48.93 -32.36
C ASN A 2 17.82 -47.41 -32.16
N ALA A 3 18.61 -46.74 -33.02
CA ALA A 3 18.82 -45.28 -32.92
C ALA A 3 17.55 -44.46 -33.21
N ARG A 4 16.70 -44.91 -34.16
CA ARG A 4 15.43 -44.24 -34.45
C ARG A 4 14.46 -44.35 -33.26
N LEU A 5 14.40 -45.52 -32.64
CA LEU A 5 13.60 -45.76 -31.43
C LEU A 5 14.06 -44.88 -30.25
N LEU A 6 15.36 -44.75 -30.04
CA LEU A 6 15.92 -43.85 -29.02
C LEU A 6 15.54 -42.39 -29.26
N ILE A 7 15.65 -41.91 -30.50
CA ILE A 7 15.27 -40.52 -30.85
C ILE A 7 13.78 -40.30 -30.59
N VAL A 8 12.91 -41.22 -30.99
CA VAL A 8 11.46 -41.12 -30.74
C VAL A 8 11.16 -41.09 -29.25
N LEU A 9 11.83 -41.92 -28.45
CA LEU A 9 11.65 -41.93 -27.00
C LEU A 9 12.07 -40.59 -26.37
N ILE A 10 13.20 -40.04 -26.78
CA ILE A 10 13.69 -38.74 -26.28
C ILE A 10 12.70 -37.63 -26.63
N VAL A 11 12.22 -37.58 -27.87
CA VAL A 11 11.24 -36.56 -28.30
C VAL A 11 9.93 -36.73 -27.53
N LEU A 12 9.46 -37.96 -27.31
CA LEU A 12 8.26 -38.22 -26.52
C LEU A 12 8.39 -37.67 -25.10
N VAL A 13 9.50 -37.97 -24.42
CA VAL A 13 9.77 -37.47 -23.07
C VAL A 13 9.88 -35.94 -23.06
N ALA A 14 10.53 -35.35 -24.07
CA ALA A 14 10.65 -33.90 -24.19
C ALA A 14 9.28 -33.22 -24.38
N VAL A 15 8.39 -33.80 -25.20
CA VAL A 15 7.03 -33.29 -25.42
C VAL A 15 6.19 -33.38 -24.14
N ILE A 16 6.25 -34.52 -23.45
CA ILE A 16 5.55 -34.71 -22.17
C ILE A 16 6.07 -33.72 -21.12
N GLY A 17 7.40 -33.58 -21.01
CA GLY A 17 8.04 -32.63 -20.10
C GLY A 17 7.63 -31.18 -20.40
N SER A 18 7.58 -30.80 -21.68
CA SER A 18 7.11 -29.48 -22.10
C SER A 18 5.64 -29.24 -21.72
N ALA A 19 4.76 -30.20 -21.99
CA ALA A 19 3.34 -30.09 -21.65
C ALA A 19 3.13 -29.92 -20.13
N LEU A 20 3.81 -30.73 -19.32
CA LEU A 20 3.76 -30.60 -17.86
C LEU A 20 4.36 -29.27 -17.38
N GLY A 21 5.46 -28.83 -17.99
CA GLY A 21 6.09 -27.55 -17.69
C GLY A 21 5.16 -26.36 -17.94
N VAL A 22 4.43 -26.36 -19.05
CA VAL A 22 3.43 -25.31 -19.35
C VAL A 22 2.29 -25.31 -18.33
N VAL A 23 1.76 -26.48 -17.96
CA VAL A 23 0.70 -26.59 -16.95
C VAL A 23 1.19 -26.08 -15.59
N TYR A 24 2.40 -26.47 -15.19
CA TYR A 24 3.02 -26.01 -13.95
C TYR A 24 3.22 -24.50 -13.95
N ALA A 25 3.84 -23.95 -15.00
CA ALA A 25 4.07 -22.51 -15.11
C ALA A 25 2.76 -21.72 -15.08
N ARG A 26 1.70 -22.23 -15.71
CA ARG A 26 0.38 -21.59 -15.66
C ARG A 26 -0.25 -21.63 -14.28
N HIS A 27 -0.12 -22.75 -13.58
CA HIS A 27 -0.63 -22.89 -12.21
C HIS A 27 0.12 -21.97 -11.25
N ASP A 28 1.45 -21.93 -11.34
CA ASP A 28 2.29 -21.10 -10.49
C ASP A 28 2.05 -19.61 -10.76
N SER A 29 1.96 -19.20 -12.03
CA SER A 29 1.58 -17.84 -12.42
C SER A 29 0.24 -17.42 -11.81
N ARG A 30 -0.77 -18.32 -11.81
CA ARG A 30 -2.06 -18.03 -11.17
C ARG A 30 -1.93 -17.84 -9.66
N ARG A 31 -1.13 -18.66 -8.98
CA ARG A 31 -0.89 -18.51 -7.53
C ARG A 31 -0.20 -17.20 -7.21
N GLN A 32 0.82 -16.82 -7.98
CA GLN A 32 1.53 -15.56 -7.80
C GLN A 32 0.63 -14.35 -8.06
N ALA A 33 -0.21 -14.41 -9.10
CA ALA A 33 -1.17 -13.34 -9.39
C ALA A 33 -2.18 -13.13 -8.25
N VAL A 34 -2.67 -14.20 -7.63
CA VAL A 34 -3.56 -14.11 -6.46
C VAL A 34 -2.84 -13.45 -5.27
N ARG A 35 -1.63 -13.92 -4.95
CA ARG A 35 -0.84 -13.34 -3.86
C ARG A 35 -0.51 -11.87 -4.08
N LEU A 36 -0.23 -11.48 -5.32
CA LEU A 36 -0.01 -10.08 -5.68
C LEU A 36 -1.27 -9.26 -5.40
N GLY A 37 -2.44 -9.74 -5.85
CA GLY A 37 -3.71 -9.06 -5.59
C GLY A 37 -4.04 -8.92 -4.11
N GLU A 38 -3.70 -9.90 -3.27
CA GLU A 38 -3.85 -9.81 -1.81
C GLU A 38 -3.00 -8.67 -1.22
N LEU A 39 -1.72 -8.59 -1.61
CA LEU A 39 -0.81 -7.54 -1.15
C LEU A 39 -1.21 -6.14 -1.67
N GLU A 40 -1.72 -6.05 -2.90
CA GLU A 40 -2.23 -4.80 -3.46
C GLU A 40 -3.47 -4.32 -2.70
N ASN A 41 -4.39 -5.23 -2.36
CA ASN A 41 -5.56 -4.89 -1.55
C ASN A 41 -5.18 -4.39 -0.15
N GLU A 42 -4.21 -5.03 0.50
CA GLU A 42 -3.70 -4.58 1.81
C GLU A 42 -3.07 -3.19 1.71
N ARG A 43 -2.22 -2.98 0.71
CA ARG A 43 -1.62 -1.66 0.44
C ARG A 43 -2.70 -0.60 0.23
N ASP A 44 -3.71 -0.89 -0.58
CA ASP A 44 -4.76 0.07 -0.92
C ASP A 44 -5.63 0.42 0.30
N ALA A 45 -5.89 -0.57 1.17
CA ALA A 45 -6.55 -0.33 2.45
C ALA A 45 -5.75 0.60 3.37
N LEU A 46 -4.43 0.38 3.48
CA LEU A 46 -3.53 1.24 4.25
C LEU A 46 -3.44 2.66 3.67
N ILE A 47 -3.41 2.80 2.34
CA ILE A 47 -3.42 4.12 1.68
C ILE A 47 -4.72 4.86 1.98
N ALA A 48 -5.86 4.17 1.92
CA ALA A 48 -7.15 4.77 2.24
C ALA A 48 -7.19 5.25 3.70
N GLU A 49 -6.75 4.43 4.66
CA GLU A 49 -6.67 4.81 6.07
C GLU A 49 -5.73 6.01 6.28
N TRP A 50 -4.55 5.98 5.66
CA TRP A 50 -3.61 7.09 5.73
C TRP A 50 -4.20 8.40 5.20
N SER A 51 -4.90 8.36 4.06
CA SER A 51 -5.57 9.54 3.51
C SER A 51 -6.63 10.10 4.44
N ARG A 52 -7.38 9.23 5.13
CA ARG A 52 -8.37 9.64 6.13
C ARG A 52 -7.70 10.31 7.32
N LEU A 53 -6.61 9.74 7.83
CA LEU A 53 -5.85 10.32 8.95
C LEU A 53 -5.27 11.69 8.60
N GLN A 54 -4.80 11.88 7.36
CA GLN A 54 -4.33 13.18 6.90
C GLN A 54 -5.43 14.24 6.90
N LEU A 55 -6.64 13.88 6.47
CA LEU A 55 -7.79 14.80 6.51
C LEU A 55 -8.18 15.15 7.96
N GLU A 56 -8.13 14.17 8.86
CA GLU A 56 -8.38 14.40 10.29
C GLU A 56 -7.33 15.34 10.90
N GLN A 57 -6.05 15.13 10.58
CA GLN A 57 -4.97 16.02 11.02
C GLN A 57 -5.10 17.42 10.45
N ALA A 58 -5.43 17.56 9.16
CA ALA A 58 -5.65 18.85 8.53
C ALA A 58 -6.81 19.61 9.19
N PHE A 59 -7.90 18.91 9.53
CA PHE A 59 -9.03 19.50 10.25
C PHE A 59 -8.65 19.93 11.67
N LEU A 60 -7.90 19.12 12.41
CA LEU A 60 -7.45 19.46 13.77
C LEU A 60 -6.42 20.61 13.79
N ALA A 61 -5.58 20.69 12.77
CA ALA A 61 -4.57 21.74 12.60
C ALA A 61 -5.15 23.03 12.00
N ASP A 62 -6.43 23.03 11.59
CA ASP A 62 -7.08 24.22 11.08
C ASP A 62 -7.09 25.33 12.14
N ALA A 63 -6.63 26.52 11.74
CA ALA A 63 -6.43 27.64 12.65
C ALA A 63 -7.74 28.06 13.35
N GLY A 64 -8.89 27.91 12.68
CA GLY A 64 -10.19 28.19 13.29
C GLY A 64 -10.53 27.24 14.43
N GLN A 65 -10.15 25.97 14.31
CA GLN A 65 -10.36 24.98 15.37
C GLN A 65 -9.42 25.20 16.57
N VAL A 66 -8.17 25.57 16.30
CA VAL A 66 -7.21 25.97 17.33
C VAL A 66 -7.69 27.22 18.06
N GLU A 67 -8.20 28.21 17.32
CA GLU A 67 -8.70 29.46 17.90
C GLU A 67 -9.96 29.26 18.75
N SER A 68 -10.89 28.40 18.32
CA SER A 68 -12.06 28.02 19.12
C SER A 68 -11.63 27.34 20.42
N ARG A 69 -10.77 26.30 20.36
CA ARG A 69 -10.27 25.64 21.58
C ARG A 69 -9.51 26.61 22.51
N ALA A 70 -8.71 27.52 21.95
CA ALA A 70 -8.02 28.53 22.75
C ALA A 70 -9.00 29.47 23.45
N ARG A 71 -10.10 29.87 22.79
CA ARG A 71 -11.15 30.68 23.41
C ARG A 71 -11.98 29.91 24.41
N ASP A 72 -12.39 28.69 24.09
CA ASP A 72 -13.37 27.92 24.86
C ASP A 72 -12.72 27.22 26.06
N ASP A 73 -11.60 26.51 25.83
CA ASP A 73 -10.94 25.70 26.85
C ASP A 73 -9.94 26.53 27.68
N LEU A 74 -9.19 27.41 27.02
CA LEU A 74 -8.15 28.23 27.67
C LEU A 74 -8.64 29.64 28.03
N ARG A 75 -9.88 30.01 27.68
CA ARG A 75 -10.45 31.36 27.89
C ARG A 75 -9.59 32.49 27.34
N MET A 76 -8.79 32.22 26.30
CA MET A 76 -7.94 33.21 25.67
C MET A 76 -8.80 34.26 24.94
N GLN A 77 -8.45 35.53 25.07
CA GLN A 77 -9.13 36.64 24.43
C GLN A 77 -8.18 37.31 23.44
N SER A 78 -8.73 37.83 22.35
CA SER A 78 -7.91 38.56 21.37
C SER A 78 -7.45 39.89 21.99
N PRO A 79 -6.15 40.18 22.03
CA PRO A 79 -5.66 41.40 22.64
C PRO A 79 -6.09 42.63 21.83
N GLU A 80 -6.55 43.70 22.51
CA GLU A 80 -6.97 44.96 21.87
C GLU A 80 -5.83 45.71 21.17
N SER A 81 -4.58 45.41 21.55
CA SER A 81 -3.36 45.96 20.91
C SER A 81 -2.23 44.94 20.95
N VAL A 82 -1.41 44.89 19.89
CA VAL A 82 -0.28 43.94 19.77
C VAL A 82 0.72 44.20 20.90
N ASN A 83 0.77 43.31 21.89
CA ASN A 83 1.67 43.40 23.03
C ASN A 83 2.73 42.31 22.92
N ILE A 84 3.98 42.70 22.64
CA ILE A 84 5.11 41.77 22.49
C ILE A 84 5.80 41.60 23.84
N LEU A 85 5.57 40.47 24.51
CA LEU A 85 6.29 40.08 25.71
C LEU A 85 7.64 39.46 25.33
N VAL A 86 8.72 40.22 25.44
CA VAL A 86 10.09 39.71 25.29
C VAL A 86 10.52 39.06 26.60
N VAL A 87 10.50 37.73 26.64
CA VAL A 87 11.10 36.97 27.74
C VAL A 87 12.59 36.89 27.47
N ARG A 88 13.41 37.52 28.33
CA ARG A 88 14.88 37.37 28.26
C ARG A 88 15.27 36.00 28.85
N PRO A 89 16.22 35.28 28.22
CA PRO A 89 16.67 33.96 28.66
C PRO A 89 17.37 34.00 30.02
#